data_AF-A0A7N0UYP3-F1
#
_entry.id   AF-A0A7N0UYP3-F1
#
_cell.length_a   1.000
_cell.length_b   1.000
_cell.length_c   1.000
_cell.angle_alpha   90.00
_cell.angle_beta   90.00
_cell.angle_gamma   90.00
#
_symmetry.space_group_name_H-M   'P 1'
#
loop_
_entity.id
_entity.type
_entity.pdbx_description
1 polymer ?
#
loop_
_entity_poly.entity_id
_entity_poly.type
_entity_poly.pdbx_seq_one_letter_code
_entity_poly.pdbx_strand_id
1 'polypeptide(L)'
;MEIVGVIHSEEYIGSPKVESAAAACLKINSTVLITKHQEALRTTNALDIVSKYDIVIDATDNAPSRYLINDCCVVLGKPLVSGAAIGMEGQLTVYNYKGGPCYRCLFPLPPPTTACQRCSDSGVLGVVPGIIGCLQALEAIKIASSVGEPLSGRMLLLDSLSTKIRIVKIRGRSSQCEVCGENSFFTPQHFKGFDYEKFTQTPLSVAPVKLSLLTPDFRITAKEYKQRIVQGEAHVLVDVRPEHHFKIVSLPNALNIPLTMIEQRVGDISSALKEKQPNSSGSSPHLYVVCRRGNDSQRAVQLLHKLGFVAARDIIGGIESWAREVDPKFPTY
;
A
#
# COMPACT_ATOMS: atom_id res chain seq x y z
N MET A 1 -9.53 1.14 -7.13
CA MET A 1 -9.82 2.58 -7.20
C MET A 1 -10.04 3.10 -5.79
N GLU A 2 -8.97 3.48 -5.11
CA GLU A 2 -9.04 4.01 -3.75
C GLU A 2 -8.90 5.53 -3.80
N ILE A 3 -10.02 6.25 -3.84
CA ILE A 3 -10.06 7.64 -3.35
C ILE A 3 -10.00 7.54 -1.82
N VAL A 4 -8.84 7.19 -1.28
CA VAL A 4 -8.61 7.16 0.16
C VAL A 4 -7.91 8.47 0.50
N GLY A 5 -8.71 9.53 0.52
CA GLY A 5 -8.28 10.87 0.87
C GLY A 5 -9.43 11.87 0.70
N VAL A 6 -9.88 12.44 1.81
CA VAL A 6 -10.99 13.44 1.85
C VAL A 6 -10.71 14.66 0.95
N ILE A 7 -9.45 14.88 0.58
CA ILE A 7 -8.99 16.00 -0.25
C ILE A 7 -9.19 15.80 -1.76
N HIS A 8 -9.47 14.58 -2.23
CA HIS A 8 -9.60 14.26 -3.65
C HIS A 8 -11.06 14.05 -4.06
N SER A 9 -11.44 14.57 -5.23
CA SER A 9 -12.75 14.36 -5.86
C SER A 9 -12.63 13.46 -7.10
N GLU A 10 -13.74 12.85 -7.51
CA GLU A 10 -13.80 11.95 -8.67
C GLU A 10 -13.34 12.62 -9.98
N GLU A 11 -13.50 13.94 -10.10
CA GLU A 11 -13.04 14.71 -11.27
C GLU A 11 -11.52 14.62 -11.50
N TYR A 12 -10.74 14.30 -10.47
CA TYR A 12 -9.27 14.19 -10.54
C TYR A 12 -8.78 12.76 -10.71
N ILE A 13 -9.66 11.78 -10.97
CA ILE A 13 -9.23 10.41 -11.27
C ILE A 13 -8.27 10.42 -12.47
N GLY A 14 -7.10 9.80 -12.31
CA GLY A 14 -6.03 9.75 -13.32
C GLY A 14 -5.09 10.96 -13.33
N SER A 15 -5.43 12.04 -12.61
CA SER A 15 -4.53 13.19 -12.45
C SER A 15 -3.49 12.95 -11.36
N PRO A 16 -2.32 13.63 -11.39
CA PRO A 16 -1.35 13.57 -10.29
C PRO A 16 -1.97 14.03 -8.96
N LYS A 17 -1.74 13.27 -7.88
CA LYS A 17 -2.29 13.58 -6.54
C LYS A 17 -1.94 14.99 -6.07
N VAL A 18 -0.73 15.46 -6.38
CA VAL A 18 -0.26 16.80 -5.99
C VAL A 18 -1.06 17.92 -6.64
N GLU A 19 -1.58 17.71 -7.86
CA GLU A 19 -2.42 18.70 -8.55
C GLU A 19 -3.80 18.77 -7.91
N SER A 20 -4.43 17.62 -7.69
CA SER A 20 -5.73 17.53 -7.04
C SER A 20 -5.69 18.15 -5.62
N ALA A 21 -4.67 17.80 -4.84
CA ALA A 21 -4.49 18.35 -3.49
C ALA A 21 -4.26 19.87 -3.50
N ALA A 22 -3.42 20.37 -4.40
CA ALA A 22 -3.16 21.81 -4.52
C ALA A 22 -4.45 22.57 -4.89
N ALA A 23 -5.22 22.07 -5.86
CA ALA A 23 -6.49 22.67 -6.25
C ALA A 23 -7.49 22.71 -5.10
N ALA A 24 -7.60 21.63 -4.31
CA ALA A 24 -8.45 21.59 -3.14
C ALA A 24 -8.03 22.60 -2.06
N CYS A 25 -6.73 22.69 -1.75
CA CYS A 25 -6.21 23.66 -0.79
C CYS A 25 -6.45 25.12 -1.21
N LEU A 26 -6.24 25.45 -2.49
CA LEU A 26 -6.46 26.81 -3.00
C LEU A 26 -7.93 27.22 -3.01
N LYS A 27 -8.86 26.25 -3.14
CA LYS A 27 -10.31 26.49 -2.94
C LYS A 27 -10.64 26.84 -1.49
N ILE A 28 -9.91 26.27 -0.52
CA ILE A 28 -10.10 26.56 0.92
C ILE A 28 -9.47 27.90 1.29
N ASN A 29 -8.24 28.16 0.86
CA ASN A 29 -7.54 29.41 1.10
C ASN A 29 -6.66 29.77 -0.09
N SER A 30 -7.05 30.79 -0.85
CA SER A 30 -6.31 31.24 -2.03
C SER A 30 -5.06 32.05 -1.71
N THR A 31 -4.79 32.41 -0.45
CA THR A 31 -3.62 33.22 -0.07
C THR A 31 -2.38 32.38 0.21
N VAL A 32 -2.48 31.05 0.26
CA VAL A 32 -1.33 30.17 0.53
C VAL A 32 -0.53 29.91 -0.75
N LEU A 33 0.79 29.79 -0.60
CA LEU A 33 1.67 29.36 -1.69
C LEU A 33 1.83 27.84 -1.64
N ILE A 34 1.56 27.16 -2.76
CA ILE A 34 1.70 25.70 -2.87
C ILE A 34 2.77 25.36 -3.92
N THR A 35 3.89 24.83 -3.45
CA THR A 35 4.94 24.26 -4.31
C THR A 35 4.70 22.77 -4.51
N LYS A 36 4.39 22.37 -5.74
CA LYS A 36 4.12 20.97 -6.10
C LYS A 36 5.41 20.27 -6.49
N HIS A 37 5.68 19.11 -5.89
CA HIS A 37 6.75 18.20 -6.30
C HIS A 37 6.13 16.95 -6.90
N GLN A 38 6.03 16.88 -8.23
CA GLN A 38 5.48 15.72 -8.94
C GLN A 38 6.57 14.66 -9.18
N GLU A 39 7.27 14.29 -8.12
CA GLU A 39 8.33 13.29 -8.15
C GLU A 39 8.32 12.48 -6.85
N ALA A 40 8.80 11.24 -6.91
CA ALA A 40 8.98 10.44 -5.71
C ALA A 40 10.19 10.97 -4.92
N LEU A 41 10.06 11.03 -3.59
CA LEU A 41 11.16 11.39 -2.71
C LEU A 41 12.20 10.26 -2.71
N ARG A 42 13.46 10.60 -3.01
CA ARG A 42 14.60 9.68 -3.15
C ARG A 42 15.82 10.29 -2.49
N THR A 43 16.85 9.48 -2.23
CA THR A 43 18.12 9.97 -1.65
C THR A 43 18.79 11.03 -2.54
N THR A 44 18.53 11.00 -3.84
CA THR A 44 19.07 11.94 -4.83
C THR A 44 18.43 13.33 -4.78
N ASN A 45 17.16 13.46 -4.39
CA ASN A 45 16.43 14.75 -4.37
C ASN A 45 16.01 15.21 -2.96
N ALA A 46 16.00 14.33 -1.96
CA ALA A 46 15.40 14.62 -0.67
C ALA A 46 16.09 15.77 0.07
N LEU A 47 17.43 15.83 0.06
CA LEU A 47 18.16 16.92 0.72
C LEU A 47 17.84 18.29 0.12
N ASP A 48 17.73 18.35 -1.20
CA ASP A 48 17.47 19.59 -1.93
C ASP A 48 16.02 20.05 -1.79
N ILE A 49 15.08 19.12 -1.66
CA ILE A 49 13.67 19.42 -1.41
C ILE A 49 13.46 19.83 0.04
N VAL A 50 13.88 18.99 1.00
CA VAL A 50 13.57 19.16 2.43
C VAL A 50 14.27 20.38 3.04
N SER A 51 15.46 20.76 2.53
CA SER A 51 16.18 21.95 3.02
C SER A 51 15.38 23.24 2.91
N LYS A 52 14.44 23.32 1.95
CA LYS A 52 13.58 24.48 1.66
C LYS A 52 12.41 24.66 2.63
N TYR A 53 12.19 23.70 3.54
CA TYR A 53 11.04 23.69 4.45
C TYR A 53 11.47 23.72 5.93
N ASP A 54 10.63 24.28 6.79
CA ASP A 54 10.91 24.38 8.23
C ASP A 54 10.45 23.15 9.00
N ILE A 55 9.31 22.56 8.61
CA ILE A 55 8.69 21.42 9.28
C ILE A 55 8.36 20.38 8.21
N VAL A 56 8.71 19.12 8.47
CA VAL A 56 8.39 18.01 7.58
C VAL A 56 7.26 17.19 8.18
N ILE A 57 6.27 16.84 7.36
CA ILE A 57 5.18 15.94 7.73
C ILE A 57 5.33 14.65 6.92
N ASP A 58 5.59 13.54 7.60
CA ASP A 58 5.60 12.21 7.00
C ASP A 58 4.17 11.66 6.99
N ALA A 59 3.56 11.71 5.81
CA ALA A 59 2.26 11.10 5.50
C ALA A 59 2.42 9.88 4.56
N THR A 60 3.59 9.22 4.60
CA THR A 60 3.87 8.04 3.78
C THR A 60 3.38 6.76 4.44
N ASP A 61 3.04 5.78 3.61
CA ASP A 61 2.43 4.51 4.00
C ASP A 61 3.42 3.34 4.01
N ASN A 62 4.72 3.61 3.84
CA ASN A 62 5.73 2.56 3.68
C ASN A 62 6.99 2.84 4.53
N ALA A 63 7.55 1.76 5.07
CA ALA A 63 8.74 1.81 5.90
C ALA A 63 9.96 2.50 5.26
N PRO A 64 10.36 2.21 4.00
CA PRO A 64 11.57 2.79 3.43
C PRO A 64 11.49 4.31 3.31
N SER A 65 10.34 4.84 2.90
CA SER A 65 10.11 6.30 2.87
C SER A 65 10.23 6.90 4.26
N ARG A 66 9.68 6.27 5.29
CA ARG A 66 9.78 6.76 6.67
C ARG A 66 11.21 6.83 7.18
N TYR A 67 12.02 5.79 6.93
CA TYR A 67 13.45 5.80 7.28
C TYR A 67 14.21 6.89 6.49
N LEU A 68 13.94 7.02 5.20
CA LEU A 68 14.55 8.04 4.35
C LEU A 68 14.22 9.45 4.84
N ILE A 69 12.94 9.75 5.10
CA ILE A 69 12.49 11.04 5.59
C ILE A 69 13.11 11.35 6.96
N ASN A 70 13.11 10.38 7.88
CA ASN A 70 13.74 10.53 9.19
C ASN A 70 15.22 10.93 9.06
N ASP A 71 15.98 10.17 8.30
CA ASP A 71 17.42 10.36 8.20
C ASP A 71 17.74 11.70 7.52
N CYS A 72 16.96 12.06 6.48
CA CYS A 72 17.05 13.37 5.83
C CYS A 72 16.78 14.52 6.82
N CYS A 73 15.74 14.39 7.65
CA CYS A 73 15.39 15.38 8.67
C CYS A 73 16.49 15.52 9.72
N VAL A 74 17.10 14.42 10.17
CA VAL A 74 18.23 14.47 11.11
C VAL A 74 19.42 15.19 10.48
N VAL A 75 19.80 14.81 9.26
CA VAL A 75 20.93 15.44 8.53
C VAL A 75 20.73 16.95 8.37
N LEU A 76 19.50 17.39 8.10
CA LEU A 76 19.17 18.81 7.89
C LEU A 76 18.71 19.55 9.16
N GLY A 77 18.65 18.89 10.32
CA GLY A 77 18.17 19.48 11.57
C GLY A 77 16.70 19.91 11.53
N LYS A 78 15.85 19.22 10.76
CA LYS A 78 14.42 19.57 10.60
C LYS A 78 13.54 18.75 11.56
N PRO A 79 12.55 19.36 12.23
CA PRO A 79 11.53 18.63 12.96
C PRO A 79 10.64 17.81 12.01
N LEU A 80 10.29 16.61 12.46
CA LEU A 80 9.51 15.65 11.69
C LEU A 80 8.23 15.25 12.44
N VAL A 81 7.07 15.53 11.86
CA VAL A 81 5.77 15.04 12.34
C VAL A 81 5.40 13.78 11.56
N SER A 82 5.54 12.61 12.17
CA SER A 82 5.30 11.33 11.48
C SER A 82 4.05 10.65 12.02
N GLY A 83 3.12 10.36 11.12
CA GLY A 83 1.89 9.64 11.36
C GLY A 83 1.89 8.30 10.65
N ALA A 84 1.20 7.31 11.19
CA ALA A 84 0.92 6.06 10.50
C ALA A 84 -0.47 5.55 10.84
N ALA A 85 -1.06 4.80 9.92
CA ALA A 85 -2.32 4.11 10.12
C ALA A 85 -2.29 2.74 9.43
N ILE A 86 -2.76 1.71 10.11
CA ILE A 86 -2.91 0.36 9.59
C ILE A 86 -4.19 -0.26 10.15
N GLY A 87 -5.04 -0.83 9.28
CA GLY A 87 -6.32 -1.39 9.69
C GLY A 87 -7.19 -0.36 10.43
N MET A 88 -7.30 -0.54 11.75
CA MET A 88 -8.09 0.27 12.67
C MET A 88 -7.23 0.98 13.74
N GLU A 89 -5.92 0.99 13.55
CA GLU A 89 -4.97 1.59 14.48
C GLU A 89 -4.26 2.78 13.83
N GLY A 90 -3.97 3.80 14.65
CA GLY A 90 -3.21 4.97 14.24
C GLY A 90 -2.12 5.32 15.25
N GLN A 91 -1.03 5.88 14.78
CA GLN A 91 0.04 6.39 15.63
C GLN A 91 0.56 7.75 15.15
N LEU A 92 1.03 8.56 16.08
CA LEU A 92 1.60 9.88 15.81
C LEU A 92 2.71 10.22 16.81
N THR A 93 3.81 10.79 16.33
CA THR A 93 4.91 11.30 17.14
C THR A 93 5.60 12.45 16.43
N VAL A 94 6.22 13.36 17.21
CA VAL A 94 7.15 14.37 16.69
C VAL A 94 8.58 13.93 16.96
N TYR A 95 9.37 13.78 15.89
CA TYR A 95 10.77 13.41 15.93
C TYR A 95 11.68 14.61 15.64
N ASN A 96 12.95 14.50 16.06
CA ASN A 96 14.02 15.46 15.78
C ASN A 96 13.67 16.92 16.15
N TYR A 97 12.93 17.12 17.24
CA TYR A 97 12.51 18.44 17.71
C TYR A 97 13.14 18.75 19.08
N LYS A 98 13.91 19.84 19.16
CA LYS A 98 14.56 20.36 20.38
C LYS A 98 15.29 19.29 21.21
N GLY A 99 16.11 18.47 20.57
CA GLY A 99 16.87 17.39 21.23
C GLY A 99 16.08 16.09 21.45
N GLY A 100 14.85 15.99 20.91
CA GLY A 100 14.05 14.77 20.93
C GLY A 100 14.63 13.62 20.10
N PRO A 101 14.08 12.40 20.24
CA PRO A 101 14.54 11.23 19.50
C PRO A 101 14.28 11.37 17.99
N CYS A 102 15.07 10.67 17.19
CA CYS A 102 14.72 10.36 15.80
C CYS A 102 13.95 9.03 15.73
N TYR A 103 13.37 8.70 14.58
CA TYR A 103 12.67 7.43 14.36
C TYR A 103 13.55 6.21 14.66
N ARG A 104 14.83 6.23 14.23
CA ARG A 104 15.81 5.15 14.50
C ARG A 104 16.18 4.99 15.99
N CYS A 105 15.94 5.99 16.84
CA CYS A 105 16.12 5.82 18.29
C CYS A 105 15.12 4.81 18.88
N LEU A 106 13.94 4.70 18.26
CA LEU A 106 12.89 3.76 18.66
C LEU A 106 12.97 2.47 17.85
N PHE A 107 13.16 2.61 16.53
CA PHE A 107 13.15 1.50 15.58
C PHE A 107 14.48 1.47 14.81
N PRO A 108 15.58 1.06 15.46
CA PRO A 108 16.92 1.10 14.85
C PRO A 108 17.02 0.19 13.62
N LEU A 109 16.34 -0.95 13.67
CA LEU A 109 16.22 -1.90 12.57
C LEU A 109 14.74 -2.05 12.18
N PRO A 110 14.44 -2.21 10.88
CA PRO A 110 13.09 -2.48 10.44
C PRO A 110 12.63 -3.85 10.99
N PRO A 111 11.32 -4.03 11.24
CA PRO A 111 10.80 -5.33 11.62
C PRO A 111 11.10 -6.36 10.52
N PRO A 112 11.31 -7.64 10.88
CA PRO A 112 11.46 -8.68 9.88
C PRO A 112 10.22 -8.73 8.97
N THR A 113 10.45 -9.03 7.68
CA THR A 113 9.41 -9.03 6.64
C THR A 113 8.23 -9.96 6.94
N THR A 114 8.43 -10.98 7.76
CA THR A 114 7.39 -11.89 8.26
C THR A 114 6.43 -11.25 9.25
N ALA A 115 6.82 -10.18 9.94
CA ALA A 115 6.01 -9.44 10.92
C ALA A 115 5.34 -8.19 10.32
N CYS A 116 5.77 -7.75 9.14
CA CYS A 116 5.21 -6.58 8.46
C CYS A 116 4.01 -6.97 7.59
N GLN A 117 2.79 -6.88 8.15
CA GLN A 117 1.60 -6.76 7.32
C GLN A 117 1.62 -5.39 6.62
N ARG A 118 1.53 -5.36 5.29
CA ARG A 118 1.45 -4.10 4.54
C ARG A 118 0.05 -3.50 4.69
N CYS A 119 -0.07 -2.17 4.77
CA CYS A 119 -1.38 -1.50 4.73
C CYS A 119 -2.17 -1.84 3.45
N SER A 120 -1.48 -2.15 2.34
CA SER A 120 -2.09 -2.64 1.10
C SER A 120 -2.74 -4.02 1.23
N ASP A 121 -2.34 -4.81 2.22
CA ASP A 121 -2.72 -6.22 2.37
C ASP A 121 -3.77 -6.39 3.47
N SER A 122 -3.76 -5.53 4.51
CA SER A 122 -4.78 -5.51 5.58
C SER A 122 -5.91 -4.50 5.34
N GLY A 123 -5.72 -3.55 4.41
CA GLY A 123 -6.61 -2.40 4.25
C GLY A 123 -6.48 -1.39 5.41
N VAL A 124 -7.09 -0.22 5.23
CA VAL A 124 -7.17 0.81 6.27
C VAL A 124 -8.56 1.42 6.28
N LEU A 125 -9.15 1.58 7.47
CA LEU A 125 -10.41 2.29 7.59
C LEU A 125 -10.15 3.78 7.31
N GLY A 126 -10.73 4.31 6.23
CA GLY A 126 -10.38 5.64 5.69
C GLY A 126 -10.47 6.81 6.68
N VAL A 127 -11.29 6.70 7.74
CA VAL A 127 -11.36 7.71 8.80
C VAL A 127 -10.11 7.76 9.68
N VAL A 128 -9.38 6.65 9.84
CA VAL A 128 -8.20 6.57 10.71
C VAL A 128 -7.05 7.44 10.17
N PRO A 129 -6.64 7.35 8.90
CA PRO A 129 -5.71 8.31 8.30
C PRO A 129 -6.21 9.76 8.37
N GLY A 130 -7.53 9.98 8.27
CA GLY A 130 -8.13 11.32 8.42
C GLY A 130 -7.91 11.91 9.81
N ILE A 131 -8.17 11.14 10.86
CA ILE A 131 -7.93 11.53 12.26
C ILE A 131 -6.44 11.80 12.48
N ILE A 132 -5.57 10.88 12.07
CA ILE A 132 -4.12 11.04 12.23
C ILE A 132 -3.62 12.26 11.45
N GLY A 133 -4.10 12.49 10.23
CA GLY A 133 -3.74 13.67 9.43
C GLY A 133 -4.13 14.99 10.09
N CYS A 134 -5.31 15.07 10.71
CA CYS A 134 -5.72 16.25 11.48
C CYS A 134 -4.80 16.48 12.69
N LEU A 135 -4.44 15.40 13.40
CA LEU A 135 -3.50 15.49 14.52
C LEU A 135 -2.08 15.86 14.06
N GLN A 136 -1.62 15.38 12.89
CA GLN A 136 -0.35 15.83 12.29
C GLN A 136 -0.34 17.33 12.01
N ALA A 137 -1.43 17.86 11.44
CA ALA A 137 -1.57 19.30 11.21
C ALA A 137 -1.54 20.09 12.53
N LEU A 138 -2.19 19.59 13.58
CA LEU A 138 -2.15 20.19 14.91
C LEU A 138 -0.72 20.23 15.49
N GLU A 139 0.05 19.14 15.37
CA GLU A 139 1.46 19.12 15.81
C GLU A 139 2.32 20.11 15.02
N ALA A 140 2.13 20.19 13.70
CA ALA A 140 2.84 21.15 12.86
C ALA A 140 2.53 22.60 13.26
N ILE A 141 1.27 22.93 13.56
CA ILE A 141 0.87 24.26 14.04
C ILE A 141 1.55 24.58 15.38
N LYS A 142 1.56 23.65 16.34
CA LYS A 142 2.24 23.85 17.64
C LYS A 142 3.74 24.12 17.48
N ILE A 143 4.39 23.42 16.55
CA ILE A 143 5.80 23.64 16.25
C ILE A 143 6.00 25.02 15.60
N ALA A 144 5.19 25.36 14.58
CA ALA A 144 5.31 26.61 13.85
C ALA A 144 5.03 27.85 14.72
N SER A 145 4.02 27.78 15.58
CA SER A 145 3.66 28.88 16.48
C SER A 145 4.49 28.92 17.75
N SER A 146 5.26 27.86 18.04
CA SER A 146 5.93 27.65 19.33
C SER A 146 4.98 27.68 20.54
N VAL A 147 3.69 27.35 20.33
CA VAL A 147 2.66 27.31 21.37
C VAL A 147 2.28 25.86 21.70
N GLY A 148 2.12 25.59 23.00
CA GLY A 148 1.73 24.29 23.51
C GLY A 148 2.87 23.28 23.57
N GLU A 149 2.52 22.01 23.68
CA GLU A 149 3.49 20.93 23.83
C GLU A 149 3.39 19.93 22.67
N PRO A 150 4.34 19.97 21.72
CA PRO A 150 4.41 18.95 20.68
C PRO A 150 4.60 17.53 21.25
N LEU A 151 4.21 16.50 20.51
CA LEU A 151 4.40 15.08 20.86
C LEU A 151 5.87 14.62 20.74
N SER A 152 6.84 15.49 21.05
CA SER A 152 8.25 15.09 21.12
C SER A 152 8.47 14.27 22.39
N GLY A 153 9.09 13.09 22.26
CA GLY A 153 9.30 12.16 23.37
C GLY A 153 8.01 11.47 23.86
N ARG A 154 6.89 11.61 23.14
CA ARG A 154 5.61 10.96 23.41
C ARG A 154 5.04 10.38 22.12
N MET A 155 4.34 9.26 22.22
CA MET A 155 3.63 8.66 21.09
C MET A 155 2.15 8.57 21.40
N LEU A 156 1.35 9.14 20.51
CA LEU A 156 -0.09 8.96 20.50
C LEU A 156 -0.40 7.65 19.78
N LEU A 157 -1.25 6.83 20.40
CA LEU A 157 -1.79 5.59 19.88
C LEU A 157 -3.31 5.71 19.85
N LEU A 158 -3.89 5.49 18.69
CA LEU A 158 -5.33 5.45 18.45
C LEU A 158 -5.74 4.00 18.18
N ASP A 159 -6.60 3.47 19.03
CA ASP A 159 -7.40 2.27 18.77
C ASP A 159 -8.80 2.72 18.37
N SER A 160 -9.15 2.60 17.09
CA SER A 160 -10.48 3.01 16.61
C SER A 160 -11.58 1.98 16.87
N LEU A 161 -11.26 0.72 17.17
CA LEU A 161 -12.26 -0.28 17.56
C LEU A 161 -12.90 0.08 18.89
N SER A 162 -12.07 0.48 19.87
CA SER A 162 -12.54 0.88 21.19
C SER A 162 -12.62 2.41 21.37
N THR A 163 -12.28 3.18 20.33
CA THR A 163 -12.18 4.66 20.35
C THR A 163 -11.32 5.15 21.53
N LYS A 164 -10.17 4.50 21.75
CA LYS A 164 -9.24 4.84 22.82
C LYS A 164 -8.02 5.56 22.25
N ILE A 165 -7.71 6.71 22.83
CA ILE A 165 -6.46 7.44 22.59
C ILE A 165 -5.58 7.28 23.81
N ARG A 166 -4.36 6.77 23.61
CA ARG A 166 -3.34 6.64 24.65
C ARG A 166 -2.12 7.44 24.25
N ILE A 167 -1.55 8.18 25.20
CA ILE A 167 -0.26 8.84 25.01
C ILE A 167 0.74 8.11 25.89
N VAL A 168 1.76 7.54 25.28
CA VAL A 168 2.84 6.83 25.97
C VAL A 168 4.14 7.61 25.86
N LYS A 169 4.93 7.63 26.93
CA LYS A 169 6.27 8.19 26.89
C LYS A 169 7.17 7.21 26.12
N ILE A 170 7.94 7.73 25.16
CA ILE A 170 8.90 6.95 24.39
C ILE A 170 10.32 7.25 24.86
N ARG A 171 11.26 6.37 24.51
CA ARG A 171 12.67 6.57 24.78
C ARG A 171 13.13 7.88 24.14
N GLY A 172 13.93 8.65 24.88
CA GLY A 172 14.59 9.85 24.36
C GLY A 172 15.67 9.54 23.33
N ARG A 173 16.37 10.59 22.87
CA ARG A 173 17.52 10.45 21.97
C ARG A 173 18.54 9.46 22.54
N SER A 174 18.96 8.51 21.71
CA SER A 174 20.01 7.54 22.07
C SER A 174 21.38 8.04 21.65
N SER A 175 22.35 8.03 22.57
CA SER A 175 23.75 8.35 22.26
C SER A 175 24.39 7.38 21.28
N GLN A 176 23.86 6.14 21.21
CA GLN A 176 24.30 5.07 20.31
C GLN A 176 23.53 5.03 18.98
N CYS A 177 22.63 6.00 18.71
CA CYS A 177 21.89 6.00 17.45
C CYS A 177 22.85 6.22 16.26
N GLU A 178 22.76 5.35 15.25
CA GLU A 178 23.62 5.45 14.05
C GLU A 178 23.49 6.78 13.31
N VAL A 179 22.33 7.46 13.43
CA VAL A 179 22.03 8.67 12.65
C VAL A 179 22.05 9.94 13.50
N CYS A 180 21.55 9.92 14.72
CA CYS A 180 21.53 11.11 15.59
C CYS A 180 22.35 10.95 16.88
N GLY A 181 23.16 9.89 17.04
CA GLY A 181 24.04 9.73 18.20
C GLY A 181 25.15 10.77 18.24
N GLU A 182 25.78 10.96 19.40
CA GLU A 182 26.87 11.95 19.58
C GLU A 182 28.09 11.64 18.70
N ASN A 183 28.38 10.35 18.52
CA ASN A 183 29.47 9.85 17.67
C ASN A 183 28.95 9.35 16.30
N SER A 184 27.79 9.83 15.85
CA SER A 184 27.27 9.44 14.54
C SER A 184 28.13 10.06 13.42
N PHE A 185 28.57 9.22 12.49
CA PHE A 185 29.21 9.66 11.25
C PHE A 185 28.20 9.79 10.10
N PHE A 186 26.90 9.82 10.36
CA PHE A 186 25.89 9.85 9.30
C PHE A 186 25.84 11.24 8.63
N THR A 187 26.51 11.37 7.48
CA THR A 187 26.67 12.61 6.73
C THR A 187 25.67 12.70 5.57
N PRO A 188 25.51 13.89 4.95
CA PRO A 188 24.79 14.01 3.68
C PRO A 188 25.28 13.03 2.60
N GLN A 189 26.57 12.72 2.56
CA GLN A 189 27.15 11.75 1.62
C GLN A 189 26.71 10.33 1.93
N HIS A 190 26.73 9.92 3.22
CA HIS A 190 26.20 8.62 3.63
C HIS A 190 24.71 8.49 3.30
N PHE A 191 23.92 9.54 3.56
CA PHE A 191 22.50 9.57 3.21
C PHE A 191 22.28 9.35 1.71
N LYS A 192 23.01 10.07 0.83
CA LYS A 192 22.87 9.95 -0.63
C LYS A 192 23.17 8.54 -1.13
N GLY A 193 24.11 7.84 -0.51
CA GLY A 193 24.51 6.47 -0.85
C GLY A 193 23.73 5.35 -0.15
N PHE A 194 22.80 5.66 0.76
CA PHE A 194 22.10 4.65 1.54
C PHE A 194 20.97 3.98 0.75
N ASP A 195 20.94 2.64 0.75
CA ASP A 195 19.89 1.85 0.08
C ASP A 195 18.78 1.46 1.07
N TYR A 196 17.73 2.30 1.12
CA TYR A 196 16.57 2.10 1.98
C TYR A 196 15.70 0.90 1.56
N GLU A 197 15.71 0.54 0.27
CA GLU A 197 14.92 -0.59 -0.21
C GLU A 197 15.54 -1.90 0.26
N LYS A 198 16.86 -2.02 0.13
CA LYS A 198 17.62 -3.16 0.65
C LYS A 198 17.56 -3.24 2.18
N PHE A 199 17.67 -2.09 2.85
CA PHE A 199 17.61 -2.03 4.32
C PHE A 199 16.27 -2.52 4.87
N THR A 200 15.16 -2.08 4.27
CA THR A 200 13.81 -2.46 4.71
C THR A 200 13.27 -3.73 4.05
N GLN A 201 13.97 -4.25 3.04
CA GLN A 201 13.52 -5.34 2.18
C GLN A 201 12.16 -5.05 1.50
N THR A 202 11.85 -3.77 1.27
CA THR A 202 10.60 -3.31 0.64
C THR A 202 10.87 -2.13 -0.29
N PRO A 203 10.12 -1.97 -1.41
CA PRO A 203 10.36 -0.89 -2.37
C PRO A 203 9.87 0.47 -1.86
N LEU A 204 10.54 1.56 -2.28
CA LEU A 204 10.19 2.96 -2.03
C LEU A 204 8.94 3.41 -2.82
N SER A 205 8.78 2.86 -4.02
CA SER A 205 7.67 3.19 -4.90
C SER A 205 6.79 1.97 -5.13
N VAL A 206 5.53 2.08 -4.72
CA VAL A 206 4.50 1.07 -5.00
C VAL A 206 3.97 1.29 -6.42
N ALA A 207 4.79 0.98 -7.43
CA ALA A 207 4.15 0.38 -8.59
C ALA A 207 3.48 -0.91 -8.07
N PRO A 208 2.20 -1.19 -8.40
CA PRO A 208 1.59 -2.43 -7.95
C PRO A 208 2.52 -3.56 -8.36
N VAL A 209 3.07 -4.27 -7.35
CA VAL A 209 4.06 -5.32 -7.59
C VAL A 209 3.39 -6.31 -8.53
N LYS A 210 3.86 -6.38 -9.77
CA LYS A 210 3.47 -7.44 -10.69
C LYS A 210 4.28 -8.65 -10.27
N LEU A 211 3.67 -9.52 -9.48
CA LEU A 211 4.29 -10.81 -9.18
C LEU A 211 4.51 -11.57 -10.49
N SER A 212 5.60 -12.33 -10.56
CA SER A 212 5.91 -13.24 -11.67
C SER A 212 6.22 -14.62 -11.10
N LEU A 213 5.21 -15.23 -10.49
CA LEU A 213 5.31 -16.55 -9.83
C LEU A 213 5.07 -17.71 -10.80
N LEU A 214 4.39 -17.45 -11.92
CA LEU A 214 4.05 -18.43 -12.96
C LEU A 214 4.82 -18.13 -14.24
N THR A 215 5.18 -19.17 -14.99
CA THR A 215 5.67 -19.02 -16.36
C THR A 215 4.52 -18.58 -17.29
N PRO A 216 4.81 -17.93 -18.43
CA PRO A 216 3.79 -17.42 -19.36
C PRO A 216 2.74 -18.47 -19.79
N ASP A 217 3.11 -19.75 -19.89
CA ASP A 217 2.21 -20.83 -20.32
C ASP A 217 1.04 -21.09 -19.34
N PHE A 218 1.21 -20.70 -18.08
CA PHE A 218 0.19 -20.82 -17.03
C PHE A 218 -0.55 -19.51 -16.77
N ARG A 219 -0.46 -18.57 -17.71
CA ARG A 219 -1.12 -17.28 -17.64
C ARG A 219 -1.91 -17.02 -18.91
N ILE A 220 -2.98 -16.23 -18.81
CA ILE A 220 -3.78 -15.82 -19.96
C ILE A 220 -4.13 -14.34 -19.82
N THR A 221 -4.10 -13.58 -20.92
CA THR A 221 -4.56 -12.19 -20.91
C THR A 221 -6.08 -12.10 -20.81
N ALA A 222 -6.60 -10.96 -20.35
CA ALA A 222 -8.04 -10.74 -20.30
C ALA A 222 -8.69 -10.84 -21.70
N LYS A 223 -8.00 -10.37 -22.75
CA LYS A 223 -8.47 -10.45 -24.14
C LYS A 223 -8.54 -11.89 -24.65
N GLU A 224 -7.50 -12.69 -24.42
CA GLU A 224 -7.51 -14.11 -24.80
C GLU A 224 -8.61 -14.88 -24.03
N TYR A 225 -8.77 -14.59 -22.73
CA TYR A 225 -9.86 -15.20 -21.96
C TYR A 225 -11.24 -14.82 -22.53
N LYS A 226 -11.45 -13.55 -22.91
CA LYS A 226 -12.69 -13.12 -23.58
C LYS A 226 -12.91 -13.85 -24.91
N GLN A 227 -11.87 -14.06 -25.71
CA GLN A 227 -11.97 -14.80 -26.97
C GLN A 227 -12.44 -16.24 -26.73
N ARG A 228 -11.88 -16.93 -25.73
CA ARG A 228 -12.30 -18.29 -25.37
C ARG A 228 -13.75 -18.38 -24.91
N ILE A 229 -14.22 -17.37 -24.15
CA ILE A 229 -15.64 -17.26 -23.79
C ILE A 229 -16.51 -17.15 -25.05
N VAL A 230 -16.13 -16.27 -25.99
CA VAL A 230 -16.90 -16.05 -27.23
C VAL A 230 -16.90 -17.29 -28.13
N GLN A 231 -15.81 -18.06 -28.14
CA GLN A 231 -15.70 -19.34 -28.85
C GLN A 231 -16.49 -20.48 -28.20
N GLY A 232 -17.03 -20.28 -27.00
CA GLY A 232 -17.80 -21.30 -26.29
C GLY A 232 -16.93 -22.42 -25.71
N GLU A 233 -15.64 -22.18 -25.46
CA GLU A 233 -14.78 -23.18 -24.85
C GLU A 233 -15.27 -23.55 -23.44
N ALA A 234 -15.34 -24.86 -23.15
CA ALA A 234 -15.71 -25.35 -21.83
C ALA A 234 -14.66 -24.94 -20.79
N HIS A 235 -15.10 -24.21 -19.75
CA HIS A 235 -14.20 -23.74 -18.71
C HIS A 235 -14.93 -23.48 -17.38
N VAL A 236 -14.13 -23.39 -16.31
CA VAL A 236 -14.50 -22.93 -14.98
C VAL A 236 -13.65 -21.70 -14.65
N LEU A 237 -14.29 -20.65 -14.14
CA LEU A 237 -13.61 -19.46 -13.63
C LEU A 237 -13.75 -19.40 -12.12
N VAL A 238 -12.63 -19.39 -11.40
CA VAL A 238 -12.59 -19.24 -9.94
C VAL A 238 -12.15 -17.83 -9.59
N ASP A 239 -12.97 -17.11 -8.84
CA ASP A 239 -12.64 -15.80 -8.30
C ASP A 239 -12.14 -15.94 -6.85
N VAL A 240 -10.87 -15.61 -6.63
CA VAL A 240 -10.19 -15.81 -5.34
C VAL A 240 -10.24 -14.60 -4.42
N ARG A 241 -11.01 -13.58 -4.78
CA ARG A 241 -11.21 -12.40 -3.93
C ARG A 241 -12.11 -12.75 -2.73
N PRO A 242 -12.01 -11.98 -1.64
CA PRO A 242 -12.97 -12.05 -0.55
C PRO A 242 -14.42 -11.88 -1.04
N GLU A 243 -15.37 -12.51 -0.35
CA GLU A 243 -16.78 -12.52 -0.75
C GLU A 243 -17.38 -11.11 -0.89
N HIS A 244 -17.03 -10.19 0.01
CA HIS A 244 -17.51 -8.81 -0.06
C HIS A 244 -17.03 -8.09 -1.32
N HIS A 245 -15.79 -8.35 -1.78
CA HIS A 245 -15.27 -7.83 -3.04
C HIS A 245 -15.95 -8.45 -4.26
N PHE A 246 -16.26 -9.74 -4.20
CA PHE A 246 -16.99 -10.43 -5.25
C PHE A 246 -18.42 -9.91 -5.41
N LYS A 247 -19.10 -9.58 -4.30
CA LYS A 247 -20.45 -9.01 -4.30
C LYS A 247 -20.54 -7.61 -4.90
N ILE A 248 -19.47 -6.82 -4.85
CA ILE A 248 -19.42 -5.50 -5.48
C ILE A 248 -19.48 -5.65 -7.01
N VAL A 249 -18.64 -6.53 -7.56
CA VAL A 249 -18.55 -6.77 -9.00
C VAL A 249 -17.89 -8.12 -9.25
N SER A 250 -18.38 -8.88 -10.22
CA SER A 250 -17.83 -10.18 -10.62
C SER A 250 -18.02 -10.45 -12.11
N LEU A 251 -17.19 -11.33 -12.65
CA LEU A 251 -17.38 -11.84 -14.00
C LEU A 251 -18.55 -12.84 -14.01
N PRO A 252 -19.37 -12.86 -15.08
CA PRO A 252 -20.50 -13.79 -15.17
C PRO A 252 -20.05 -15.24 -14.99
N ASN A 253 -20.83 -16.01 -14.23
CA ASN A 253 -20.59 -17.44 -13.96
C ASN A 253 -19.27 -17.77 -13.23
N ALA A 254 -18.62 -16.78 -12.61
CA ALA A 254 -17.46 -17.03 -11.75
C ALA A 254 -17.86 -17.69 -10.43
N LEU A 255 -17.10 -18.70 -10.01
CA LEU A 255 -17.23 -19.36 -8.71
C LEU A 255 -16.35 -18.64 -7.68
N ASN A 256 -16.95 -18.00 -6.68
CA ASN A 256 -16.18 -17.33 -5.63
C ASN A 256 -15.67 -18.32 -4.58
N ILE A 257 -14.34 -18.48 -4.54
CA ILE A 257 -13.61 -19.26 -3.53
C ILE A 257 -12.42 -18.40 -3.09
N PRO A 258 -12.54 -17.65 -1.98
CA PRO A 258 -11.45 -16.82 -1.47
C PRO A 258 -10.13 -17.60 -1.37
N LEU A 259 -8.99 -16.95 -1.65
CA LEU A 259 -7.67 -17.60 -1.69
C LEU A 259 -7.39 -18.51 -0.50
N THR A 260 -7.76 -18.08 0.70
CA THR A 260 -7.55 -18.81 1.97
C THR A 260 -8.39 -20.08 2.08
N MET A 261 -9.42 -20.24 1.25
CA MET A 261 -10.37 -21.35 1.29
C MET A 261 -10.14 -22.38 0.17
N ILE A 262 -9.15 -22.17 -0.71
CA ILE A 262 -8.92 -23.05 -1.87
C ILE A 262 -8.69 -24.50 -1.46
N GLU A 263 -7.83 -24.76 -0.47
CA GLU A 263 -7.53 -26.12 -0.02
C GLU A 263 -8.78 -26.84 0.50
N GLN A 264 -9.62 -26.11 1.24
CA GLN A 264 -10.85 -26.64 1.85
C GLN A 264 -11.97 -26.85 0.83
N ARG A 265 -12.00 -26.04 -0.22
CA ARG A 265 -13.07 -26.03 -1.24
C ARG A 265 -12.62 -26.58 -2.60
N VAL A 266 -11.55 -27.39 -2.61
CA VAL A 266 -11.04 -28.04 -3.82
C VAL A 266 -12.06 -29.00 -4.47
N GLY A 267 -12.95 -29.59 -3.64
CA GLY A 267 -14.06 -30.42 -4.10
C GLY A 267 -15.03 -29.64 -4.99
N ASP A 268 -15.31 -28.39 -4.68
CA ASP A 268 -16.23 -27.55 -5.44
C ASP A 268 -15.67 -27.23 -6.83
N ILE A 269 -14.36 -27.00 -6.93
CA ILE A 269 -13.66 -26.80 -8.21
C ILE A 269 -13.73 -28.08 -9.04
N SER A 270 -13.52 -29.23 -8.41
CA SER A 270 -13.58 -30.54 -9.07
C SER A 270 -14.98 -30.84 -9.61
N SER A 271 -16.02 -30.55 -8.83
CA SER A 271 -17.42 -30.72 -9.23
C SER A 271 -17.79 -29.79 -10.39
N ALA A 272 -17.42 -28.51 -10.30
CA ALA A 272 -17.67 -27.54 -11.37
C ALA A 272 -16.98 -27.93 -12.69
N LEU A 273 -15.77 -28.50 -12.63
CA LEU A 273 -15.08 -29.00 -13.82
C LEU A 273 -15.81 -30.21 -14.43
N LYS A 274 -16.29 -31.15 -13.61
CA LYS A 274 -17.07 -32.30 -14.09
C LYS A 274 -18.38 -31.88 -14.76
N GLU A 275 -19.09 -30.91 -14.18
CA GLU A 275 -20.33 -30.36 -14.74
C GLU A 275 -20.13 -29.69 -16.11
N LYS A 276 -18.94 -29.14 -16.35
CA LYS A 276 -18.56 -28.51 -17.62
C LYS A 276 -17.93 -29.47 -18.63
N GLN A 277 -17.78 -30.74 -18.28
CA GLN A 277 -17.15 -31.72 -19.16
C GLN A 277 -18.12 -32.09 -20.29
N PRO A 278 -17.73 -31.93 -21.57
CA PRO A 278 -18.61 -32.27 -22.69
C PRO A 278 -18.85 -33.79 -22.76
N ASN A 279 -20.11 -34.19 -23.00
CA ASN A 279 -20.56 -35.60 -23.05
C ASN A 279 -19.94 -36.43 -24.20
N SER A 280 -19.19 -35.82 -25.11
CA SER A 280 -18.56 -36.47 -26.26
C SER A 280 -17.13 -35.97 -26.41
N SER A 281 -16.16 -36.88 -26.33
CA SER A 281 -14.72 -36.88 -26.71
C SER A 281 -13.97 -35.55 -26.88
N GLY A 282 -14.40 -34.48 -26.23
CA GLY A 282 -13.85 -33.13 -26.34
C GLY A 282 -12.77 -32.88 -25.30
N SER A 283 -11.97 -31.85 -25.56
CA SER A 283 -10.93 -31.37 -24.64
C SER A 283 -11.47 -31.16 -23.22
N SER A 284 -10.69 -31.54 -22.21
CA SER A 284 -11.03 -31.29 -20.80
C SER A 284 -11.28 -29.80 -20.55
N PRO A 285 -12.25 -29.44 -19.70
CA PRO A 285 -12.58 -28.05 -19.44
C PRO A 285 -11.39 -27.32 -18.82
N HIS A 286 -11.18 -26.08 -19.25
CA HIS A 286 -10.09 -25.24 -18.74
C HIS A 286 -10.43 -24.66 -17.36
N LEU A 287 -9.42 -24.53 -16.49
CA LEU A 287 -9.55 -23.87 -15.19
C LEU A 287 -8.82 -22.52 -15.20
N TYR A 288 -9.59 -21.45 -15.04
CA TYR A 288 -9.08 -20.09 -14.94
C TYR A 288 -9.26 -19.53 -13.53
N VAL A 289 -8.31 -18.72 -13.09
CA VAL A 289 -8.33 -18.08 -11.77
C VAL A 289 -8.17 -16.57 -11.92
N VAL A 290 -9.03 -15.80 -11.25
CA VAL A 290 -9.02 -14.34 -11.29
C VAL A 290 -8.99 -13.77 -9.88
N CYS A 291 -8.28 -12.66 -9.71
CA CYS A 291 -8.34 -11.82 -8.51
C CYS A 291 -8.46 -10.34 -8.93
N ARG A 292 -8.21 -9.40 -8.01
CA ARG A 292 -8.28 -7.96 -8.33
C ARG A 292 -7.23 -7.54 -9.38
N ARG A 293 -5.96 -7.92 -9.14
CA ARG A 293 -4.78 -7.40 -9.89
C ARG A 293 -3.87 -8.45 -10.52
N GLY A 294 -4.26 -9.72 -10.48
CA GLY A 294 -3.43 -10.81 -11.04
C GLY A 294 -2.29 -11.28 -10.12
N ASN A 295 -2.28 -10.90 -8.84
CA ASN A 295 -1.25 -11.32 -7.86
C ASN A 295 -1.69 -12.56 -7.09
N ASP A 296 -2.81 -12.48 -6.39
CA ASP A 296 -3.35 -13.61 -5.63
C ASP A 296 -3.82 -14.76 -6.52
N SER A 297 -4.22 -14.47 -7.76
CA SER A 297 -4.55 -15.50 -8.75
C SER A 297 -3.32 -16.36 -9.11
N GLN A 298 -2.11 -15.78 -9.14
CA GLN A 298 -0.89 -16.57 -9.33
C GLN A 298 -0.59 -17.49 -8.16
N ARG A 299 -0.75 -16.99 -6.93
CA ARG A 299 -0.59 -17.80 -5.70
C ARG A 299 -1.60 -18.93 -5.66
N ALA A 300 -2.86 -18.65 -6.02
CA ALA A 300 -3.92 -19.63 -6.14
C ALA A 300 -3.58 -20.72 -7.17
N VAL A 301 -3.08 -20.37 -8.34
CA VAL A 301 -2.66 -21.35 -9.35
C VAL A 301 -1.50 -22.21 -8.87
N GLN A 302 -0.47 -21.63 -8.23
CA GLN A 302 0.61 -22.43 -7.64
C GLN A 302 0.10 -23.44 -6.60
N LEU A 303 -0.86 -23.02 -5.77
CA LEU A 303 -1.51 -23.91 -4.81
C LEU A 303 -2.32 -25.00 -5.52
N LEU A 304 -3.12 -24.63 -6.51
CA LEU A 304 -3.92 -25.57 -7.31
C LEU A 304 -3.06 -26.58 -8.06
N HIS A 305 -1.89 -26.18 -8.56
CA HIS A 305 -0.91 -27.09 -9.18
C HIS A 305 -0.42 -28.14 -8.18
N LYS A 306 -0.11 -27.75 -6.93
CA LYS A 306 0.24 -28.69 -5.85
C LYS A 306 -0.90 -29.64 -5.49
N LEU A 307 -2.15 -29.19 -5.66
CA LEU A 307 -3.36 -29.97 -5.43
C LEU A 307 -3.81 -30.80 -6.66
N GLY A 308 -3.02 -30.83 -7.74
CA GLY A 308 -3.25 -31.68 -8.92
C GLY A 308 -3.88 -30.99 -10.14
N PHE A 309 -4.24 -29.71 -10.06
CA PHE A 309 -4.80 -28.96 -11.20
C PHE A 309 -3.70 -28.33 -12.05
N VAL A 310 -2.81 -29.15 -12.60
CA VAL A 310 -1.58 -28.72 -13.30
C VAL A 310 -1.81 -27.80 -14.52
N ALA A 311 -3.01 -27.81 -15.10
CA ALA A 311 -3.39 -26.99 -16.25
C ALA A 311 -4.07 -25.66 -15.86
N ALA A 312 -4.22 -25.36 -14.56
CA ALA A 312 -4.83 -24.12 -14.11
C ALA A 312 -4.03 -22.90 -14.57
N ARG A 313 -4.74 -21.85 -15.02
CA ARG A 313 -4.13 -20.60 -15.48
C ARG A 313 -4.71 -19.38 -14.77
N ASP A 314 -3.89 -18.37 -14.55
CA ASP A 314 -4.35 -17.10 -13.97
C ASP A 314 -4.65 -16.06 -15.06
N ILE A 315 -5.60 -15.14 -14.79
CA ILE A 315 -5.85 -13.99 -15.66
C ILE A 315 -4.88 -12.86 -15.31
N ILE A 316 -4.02 -12.51 -16.27
CA ILE A 316 -3.00 -11.47 -16.12
C ILE A 316 -3.66 -10.13 -15.81
N GLY A 317 -3.28 -9.55 -14.67
CA GLY A 317 -3.79 -8.27 -14.20
C GLY A 317 -5.20 -8.32 -13.60
N GLY A 318 -5.80 -9.50 -13.46
CA GLY A 318 -7.09 -9.70 -12.79
C GLY A 318 -8.26 -8.95 -13.44
N ILE A 319 -9.27 -8.64 -12.64
CA ILE A 319 -10.45 -7.88 -13.10
C ILE A 319 -10.11 -6.44 -13.51
N GLU A 320 -9.05 -5.83 -12.96
CA GLU A 320 -8.60 -4.49 -13.39
C GLU A 320 -8.15 -4.52 -14.85
N SER A 321 -7.47 -5.58 -15.27
CA SER A 321 -7.11 -5.80 -16.67
C SER A 321 -8.33 -6.01 -17.55
N TRP A 322 -9.31 -6.78 -17.07
CA TRP A 322 -10.58 -6.97 -17.78
C TRP A 322 -11.31 -5.64 -18.02
N ALA A 323 -11.45 -4.81 -16.99
CA ALA A 323 -12.09 -3.51 -17.12
C ALA A 323 -11.34 -2.62 -18.13
N ARG A 324 -10.01 -2.60 -18.08
CA ARG A 324 -9.22 -1.77 -18.99
C ARG A 324 -9.24 -2.26 -20.44
N GLU A 325 -9.18 -3.58 -20.65
CA GLU A 325 -8.83 -4.16 -21.96
C GLU A 325 -9.98 -4.85 -22.67
N VAL A 326 -11.06 -5.20 -21.97
CA VAL A 326 -12.19 -5.97 -22.50
C VAL A 326 -13.50 -5.19 -22.36
N ASP A 327 -13.79 -4.64 -21.18
CA ASP A 327 -15.02 -3.89 -20.93
C ASP A 327 -14.74 -2.64 -20.07
N PRO A 328 -14.46 -1.48 -20.71
CA PRO A 328 -14.25 -0.21 -20.01
C PRO A 328 -15.41 0.27 -19.13
N LYS A 329 -16.61 -0.30 -19.28
CA LYS A 329 -17.77 0.00 -18.44
C LYS A 329 -17.87 -0.93 -17.23
N PHE A 330 -17.02 -1.96 -17.15
CA PHE A 330 -17.00 -2.89 -16.02
C PHE A 330 -16.62 -2.14 -14.74
N PRO A 331 -17.43 -2.23 -13.66
CA PRO A 331 -17.13 -1.52 -12.43
C PRO A 331 -15.79 -1.95 -11.84
N THR A 332 -15.01 -0.98 -11.38
CA THR A 332 -13.77 -1.24 -10.63
C THR A 332 -13.86 -0.60 -9.27
N TYR A 333 -13.20 -1.20 -8.28
CA TYR A 333 -13.10 -0.70 -6.91
C TYR A 333 -11.67 -0.80 -6.43
#